data_AF-A0A972FC89-F1
#
_entry.id   AF-A0A972FC89-F1
#
_cell.length_a   1.000
_cell.length_b   1.000
_cell.length_c   1.000
_cell.angle_alpha   90.00
_cell.angle_beta   90.00
_cell.angle_gamma   90.00
#
_symmetry.space_group_name_H-M   'P 1'
#
loop_
_entity.id
_entity.type
_entity.pdbx_description
1 polymer ?
#
loop_
_entity_poly.entity_id
_entity_poly.type
_entity_poly.pdbx_seq_one_letter_code
_entity_poly.pdbx_strand_id
1 'polypeptide(L)' 'MSDALCVGVCMIDWDSGICLGCGRTPEEIDGVPVATPQPEQKPAQPPLPPNVAEHVGEGTE' A
#
# COMPACT_ATOMS: atom_id res chain seq x y z
N MET A 1 -10.22 2.20 2.66
CA MET A 1 -9.86 1.68 3.99
C MET A 1 -8.39 1.24 4.00
N SER A 2 -7.47 2.02 4.57
CA SER A 2 -6.06 1.58 4.81
C SER A 2 -5.64 1.75 6.27
N ASP A 3 -6.61 2.03 7.14
CA ASP A 3 -6.42 2.32 8.56
C ASP A 3 -6.47 1.05 9.43
N ALA A 4 -6.92 -0.09 8.88
CA ALA A 4 -7.22 -1.29 9.65
C ALA A 4 -6.01 -2.16 10.05
N LEU A 5 -4.77 -1.75 9.74
CA LEU A 5 -3.56 -2.51 10.07
C LEU A 5 -2.58 -1.79 11.01
N CYS A 6 -2.66 -0.46 11.22
CA CYS A 6 -1.82 0.18 12.25
C CYS A 6 -2.53 0.06 13.60
N VAL A 7 -2.10 -0.91 14.42
CA VAL A 7 -2.60 -1.18 15.79
C VAL A 7 -2.21 -0.10 16.82
N GLY A 8 -1.97 1.14 16.39
CA GLY A 8 -1.57 2.26 17.25
C GLY A 8 -0.16 2.15 17.85
N VAL A 9 0.57 1.07 17.56
CA VAL A 9 1.99 0.88 17.89
C VAL A 9 2.78 0.84 16.59
N CYS A 10 2.84 1.99 15.92
CA CYS A 10 3.68 2.14 14.74
C CYS A 10 5.12 2.46 15.25
N MET A 11 5.92 1.41 15.49
CA MET A 11 7.36 1.54 15.84
C MET A 11 8.20 1.67 14.57
N ILE A 12 9.04 2.72 14.51
CA ILE A 12 10.03 2.90 13.45
C ILE A 12 11.26 2.04 13.73
N ASP A 13 11.60 1.18 12.77
CA ASP A 13 12.93 0.60 12.70
C ASP A 13 13.87 1.60 12.01
N TRP A 14 14.82 2.15 12.77
CA TRP A 14 15.75 3.18 12.29
C TRP A 14 16.89 2.63 11.43
N ASP A 15 17.08 1.31 11.40
CA ASP A 15 18.06 0.65 10.53
C ASP A 15 17.55 0.56 9.08
N SER A 16 16.29 0.13 8.91
CA SER A 16 15.60 0.05 7.61
C SER A 16 14.90 1.34 7.20
N GLY A 17 14.62 2.25 8.14
CA GLY A 17 13.89 3.50 7.90
C GLY A 17 12.40 3.31 7.67
N ILE A 18 11.82 2.19 8.11
CA ILE A 18 10.41 1.83 7.86
C ILE A 18 9.71 1.47 9.17
N CYS A 19 8.42 1.82 9.26
CA CYS A 19 7.54 1.39 10.34
C CYS A 19 7.20 -0.09 10.24
N LEU A 20 7.47 -0.84 11.30
CA LEU A 20 7.17 -2.28 11.37
C LEU A 20 5.66 -2.58 11.36
N GLY A 21 4.81 -1.62 11.71
CA GLY A 21 3.36 -1.78 11.74
C GLY A 21 2.69 -1.52 10.38
N CYS A 22 3.06 -0.44 9.71
CA CYS A 22 2.39 0.02 8.49
C CYS A 22 3.26 -0.01 7.23
N GLY A 23 4.55 -0.35 7.33
CA GLY A 23 5.45 -0.43 6.19
C GLY A 23 5.78 0.91 5.54
N ARG A 24 5.52 2.03 6.22
CA ARG A 24 5.77 3.39 5.71
C ARG A 24 7.00 4.03 6.34
N THR A 25 7.60 4.98 5.63
CA THR A 25 8.67 5.83 6.15
C THR A 25 8.16 6.82 7.21
N PRO A 26 9.03 7.33 8.10
CA PRO A 26 8.65 8.37 9.05
C PRO A 26 8.12 9.63 8.34
N GLU A 27 8.69 10.02 7.19
CA GLU A 27 8.23 11.17 6.40
C GLU A 27 6.79 11.01 5.89
N GLU A 28 6.40 9.80 5.47
CA GLU A 28 5.03 9.50 5.08
C GLU A 28 4.04 9.51 6.26
N ILE A 29 4.52 9.23 7.47
CA ILE A 29 3.71 9.20 8.70
C ILE A 29 3.54 10.62 9.28
N ASP A 30 4.59 11.43 9.22
CA ASP A 30 4.57 12.84 9.68
C ASP A 30 3.74 13.75 8.76
N GLY A 31 3.20 13.20 7.67
CA GLY A 31 2.36 13.92 6.73
C GLY A 31 3.14 14.93 5.89
N VAL A 32 4.48 14.82 5.86
CA VAL A 32 5.30 15.56 4.90
C VAL A 32 4.90 15.03 3.52
N PRO A 33 4.48 15.90 2.58
CA PRO A 33 4.14 15.46 1.24
C PRO A 33 5.39 14.93 0.54
N VAL A 34 5.63 13.63 0.67
CA VAL A 34 6.55 12.89 -0.18
C VAL A 34 5.97 12.95 -1.58
N ALA A 35 6.79 13.34 -2.55
CA ALA A 35 6.38 13.35 -3.95
C ALA A 35 5.74 12.01 -4.26
N THR A 36 4.47 12.02 -4.70
CA THR A 36 3.82 10.80 -5.17
C THR A 36 4.75 10.16 -6.18
N PRO A 37 5.14 8.88 -6.03
CA PRO A 37 5.80 8.19 -7.11
C PRO A 37 4.90 8.39 -8.32
N GLN A 38 5.45 9.00 -9.38
CA GLN A 38 4.70 9.11 -10.62
C GLN A 38 4.17 7.71 -10.92
N PRO A 39 2.90 7.55 -11.34
CA PRO A 39 2.44 6.25 -11.73
C PRO A 39 3.41 5.74 -12.80
N GLU A 40 4.30 4.82 -12.41
CA GLU A 40 5.05 4.01 -13.34
C GLU A 40 3.99 3.53 -14.32
N GLN A 41 4.17 3.83 -15.61
CA GLN A 41 3.24 3.42 -16.64
C GLN A 41 3.05 1.92 -16.46
N LYS A 42 1.93 1.52 -15.86
CA LYS A 42 1.69 0.14 -15.50
C LYS A 42 1.83 -0.63 -16.80
N PRO A 43 2.80 -1.56 -16.93
CA PRO A 43 2.87 -2.40 -18.11
C PRO A 43 1.46 -2.96 -18.30
N ALA A 44 0.92 -2.87 -19.52
CA ALA A 44 -0.42 -3.34 -19.81
C ALA A 44 -0.57 -4.75 -19.21
N GLN A 45 -1.30 -4.86 -18.10
CA GLN A 45 -1.39 -6.13 -17.41
C GLN A 45 -2.13 -7.07 -18.36
N PRO A 46 -1.62 -8.29 -18.60
CA PRO A 46 -2.36 -9.29 -19.34
C PRO A 46 -3.74 -9.47 -18.72
N PRO A 47 -4.78 -9.75 -19.52
CA PRO A 47 -6.10 -10.02 -18.97
C PRO A 47 -5.99 -11.15 -17.94
N LEU A 48 -6.70 -10.98 -16.83
CA LEU A 48 -6.78 -12.03 -15.81
C LEU A 48 -7.34 -13.30 -16.47
N PRO A 49 -6.83 -14.49 -16.10
CA PRO A 49 -7.42 -15.72 -16.57
C PRO A 49 -8.87 -15.86 -16.05
N PRO A 50 -9.75 -16.60 -16.75
CA PRO A 50 -11.18 -16.63 -16.47
C PRO A 50 -11.50 -16.97 -15.01
N ASN A 51 -10.79 -17.96 -14.46
CA ASN A 51 -10.92 -18.43 -13.09
C ASN A 51 -10.54 -17.38 -12.02
N VAL A 52 -9.91 -16.26 -12.39
CA VAL A 52 -9.57 -15.15 -11.48
C VAL A 52 -10.49 -13.96 -11.72
N ALA A 53 -10.85 -13.70 -12.98
CA ALA A 53 -11.75 -12.60 -13.34
C ALA A 53 -13.15 -12.75 -12.71
N GLU A 54 -13.66 -13.99 -12.60
CA GLU A 54 -14.97 -14.27 -12.00
C GLU A 54 -15.05 -13.93 -10.50
N HIS A 55 -13.93 -13.98 -9.78
CA HIS A 55 -13.89 -13.73 -8.32
C HIS A 55 -13.57 -12.29 -7.93
N VAL A 56 -12.99 -11.49 -8.84
CA VAL A 56 -12.58 -10.11 -8.55
C VAL A 56 -13.76 -9.13 -8.55
N GLY A 57 -14.94 -9.53 -9.05
CA GLY A 57 -16.15 -8.70 -9.12
C GLY A 57 -16.97 -8.59 -7.82
N GLU A 58 -16.67 -9.37 -6.79
CA GLU A 58 -17.49 -9.47 -5.56
C GLU A 58 -16.94 -8.63 -4.39
N GLY A 59 -16.04 -7.68 -4.65
CA GLY A 59 -15.59 -6.70 -3.66
C GLY A 59 -16.63 -5.59 -3.45
N THR A 60 -17.59 -5.80 -2.55
CA THR A 60 -18.56 -4.81 -2.07
C THR A 60 -17.89 -3.57 -1.45
N GLU A 61 -18.57 -2.43 -1.63
CA GLU A 61 -18.34 -1.11 -1.05
C GLU A 61 -18.01 -1.07 0.46
#